data_AF-A0A656PNA9-F1
#
_entry.id   AF-A0A656PNA9-F1
#
_cell.length_a   1.000
_cell.length_b   1.000
_cell.length_c   1.000
_cell.angle_alpha   90.00
_cell.angle_beta   90.00
_cell.angle_gamma   90.00
#
_symmetry.space_group_name_H-M   'P 1'
#
loop_
_entity.id
_entity.type
_entity.pdbx_description
1 polymer ?
#
loop_
_entity_poly.entity_id
_entity_poly.type
_entity_poly.pdbx_seq_one_letter_code
_entity_poly.pdbx_strand_id
1 'polypeptide(L)'
;MNLWVLLKTNKEARLILAMLALGIAFYILGAAVGDKTDACKDAGGTWLKKYRECEDINLIQCAGINGLYSFCASPCRHYKEESIADRCEFKCTQVCEFIRFSKK
;
A
#
# COMPACT_ATOMS: atom_id res chain seq x y z
N MET A 1 27.30 20.92 18.73
CA MET A 1 28.03 19.76 18.17
C MET A 1 27.21 19.21 17.01
N ASN A 2 27.71 19.31 15.77
CA ASN A 2 26.92 18.98 14.57
C ASN A 2 26.59 17.48 14.52
N LEU A 3 25.32 17.15 14.25
CA LEU A 3 24.84 15.77 14.08
C LEU A 3 25.68 15.00 13.04
N TRP A 4 26.09 15.71 11.97
CA TRP A 4 26.93 15.17 10.91
C TRP A 4 28.35 14.80 11.38
N VAL A 5 28.91 15.55 12.34
CA VAL A 5 30.22 15.26 12.93
C VAL A 5 30.13 14.03 13.83
N LEU A 6 29.09 13.93 14.67
CA LEU A 6 28.83 12.75 15.52
C LEU A 6 28.60 11.47 14.71
N LEU A 7 27.83 11.55 13.62
CA LEU A 7 27.62 10.45 12.69
C LEU A 7 28.90 10.00 12.00
N LYS A 8 29.86 10.91 11.76
CA LYS A 8 31.13 10.56 11.10
C LYS A 8 32.14 9.94 12.06
N THR A 9 32.15 10.39 13.33
CA THR A 9 33.17 9.99 14.32
C THR A 9 32.75 8.81 15.20
N ASN A 10 31.45 8.54 15.37
CA ASN A 10 30.95 7.51 16.29
C ASN A 10 30.25 6.36 15.55
N LYS A 11 30.88 5.18 15.53
CA LYS A 11 30.35 3.95 14.91
C LYS A 11 29.05 3.47 15.58
N GLU A 12 28.97 3.56 16.90
CA GLU A 12 27.77 3.14 17.66
C GLU A 12 26.59 4.05 17.34
N ALA A 13 26.82 5.37 17.25
CA ALA A 13 25.78 6.32 16.86
C ALA A 13 25.24 6.01 15.44
N ARG A 14 26.11 5.62 14.49
CA ARG A 14 25.67 5.19 13.15
C ARG A 14 24.84 3.91 13.20
N LEU A 15 25.25 2.93 14.00
CA LEU A 15 24.55 1.65 14.15
C LEU A 15 23.16 1.85 14.74
N ILE A 16 23.04 2.64 15.81
CA ILE A 16 21.75 2.96 16.43
C ILE A 16 20.82 3.65 15.43
N LEU A 17 21.33 4.64 14.69
CA LEU A 17 20.54 5.38 13.71
C LEU A 17 20.10 4.51 12.53
N ALA A 18 20.96 3.58 12.09
CA ALA A 18 20.63 2.59 11.07
C ALA A 18 19.53 1.63 11.55
N MET A 19 19.61 1.12 12.79
CA MET A 19 18.57 0.25 13.34
C MET A 19 17.24 0.97 13.51
N LEU A 20 17.25 2.24 13.94
CA LEU A 20 16.03 3.06 14.01
C LEU A 20 15.40 3.26 12.63
N ALA A 21 16.20 3.60 11.61
CA ALA A 21 15.71 3.73 10.25
C ALA A 21 15.14 2.42 9.71
N LEU A 22 15.81 1.29 9.99
CA LEU A 22 15.34 -0.04 9.62
C LEU A 22 14.01 -0.38 10.30
N GLY A 23 13.88 -0.09 11.60
CA GLY A 23 12.65 -0.31 12.36
C GLY A 23 11.47 0.51 11.83
N ILE A 24 11.71 1.78 11.47
CA ILE A 24 10.70 2.64 10.83
C ILE A 24 10.29 2.05 9.47
N ALA A 25 11.27 1.65 8.64
CA ALA A 25 10.98 1.04 7.35
C ALA A 25 10.14 -0.24 7.48
N PHE A 26 10.48 -1.12 8.44
CA PHE A 26 9.71 -2.33 8.72
C PHE A 26 8.30 -2.03 9.25
N TYR A 27 8.13 -1.01 10.10
CA TYR A 27 6.83 -0.59 10.60
C TYR A 27 5.92 -0.11 9.46
N ILE A 28 6.44 0.73 8.55
CA ILE A 28 5.70 1.22 7.39
C ILE A 28 5.34 0.06 6.44
N LEU A 29 6.29 -0.84 6.17
CA LEU A 29 6.04 -2.03 5.34
C LEU A 29 4.98 -2.95 5.95
N GLY A 30 5.00 -3.13 7.27
CA GLY A 30 4.00 -3.91 7.99
C GLY A 30 2.60 -3.29 7.89
N ALA A 31 2.50 -1.97 8.01
CA ALA A 31 1.22 -1.26 7.89
C ALA A 31 0.60 -1.36 6.49
N ALA A 32 1.42 -1.47 5.44
CA ALA A 32 0.97 -1.63 4.05
C ALA A 32 0.48 -3.05 3.71
N VAL A 33 0.65 -4.01 4.62
CA VAL A 33 0.47 -5.45 4.35
C VAL A 33 -0.54 -6.03 5.35
N GLY A 34 -1.61 -6.65 4.84
CA GLY A 34 -2.61 -7.28 5.71
C GLY A 34 -3.95 -7.45 5.01
N ASP A 35 -4.93 -8.03 5.72
CA ASP A 35 -6.32 -7.95 5.32
C ASP A 35 -6.86 -6.56 5.71
N LYS A 36 -7.31 -5.79 4.72
CA LYS A 36 -7.82 -4.43 4.90
C LYS A 36 -9.33 -4.37 4.82
N THR A 37 -10.02 -5.51 4.96
CA THR A 37 -11.48 -5.61 4.88
C THR A 37 -12.19 -4.52 5.69
N ASP A 38 -11.89 -4.42 6.98
CA ASP A 38 -12.60 -3.49 7.87
C ASP A 38 -12.24 -2.05 7.56
N ALA A 39 -10.95 -1.73 7.41
CA ALA A 39 -10.49 -0.39 7.06
C ALA A 39 -11.06 0.12 5.72
N CYS A 40 -11.20 -0.77 4.73
CA CYS A 40 -11.82 -0.45 3.44
C CYS A 40 -13.33 -0.18 3.59
N LYS A 41 -14.04 -1.03 4.34
CA LYS A 41 -15.48 -0.87 4.60
C LYS A 41 -15.77 0.39 5.41
N ASP A 42 -14.98 0.68 6.42
CA ASP A 42 -15.11 1.89 7.25
C ASP A 42 -14.86 3.16 6.44
N ALA A 43 -13.99 3.09 5.42
CA ALA A 43 -13.80 4.15 4.45
C ALA A 43 -14.94 4.27 3.40
N GLY A 44 -15.93 3.37 3.43
CA GLY A 44 -17.06 3.35 2.49
C GLY A 44 -16.78 2.64 1.17
N GLY A 45 -15.68 1.89 1.07
CA GLY A 45 -15.25 1.20 -0.14
C GLY A 45 -15.66 -0.27 -0.22
N THR A 46 -15.36 -0.88 -1.37
CA THR A 46 -15.57 -2.32 -1.63
C THR A 46 -14.25 -3.08 -1.59
N TRP A 47 -14.10 -3.99 -0.63
CA TRP A 47 -12.87 -4.78 -0.49
C TRP A 47 -12.85 -6.00 -1.42
N LEU A 48 -11.91 -6.00 -2.36
CA LEU A 48 -11.62 -7.11 -3.26
C LEU A 48 -10.50 -7.99 -2.71
N LYS A 49 -10.85 -8.90 -1.79
CA LYS A 49 -9.88 -9.74 -1.06
C LYS A 49 -8.90 -10.53 -1.95
N LYS A 50 -9.35 -11.00 -3.12
CA LYS A 50 -8.53 -11.76 -4.08
C LYS A 50 -7.37 -10.92 -4.63
N TYR A 51 -7.60 -9.63 -4.79
CA TYR A 51 -6.68 -8.67 -5.39
C TYR A 51 -5.95 -7.80 -4.37
N ARG A 52 -6.44 -7.78 -3.11
CA ARG A 52 -6.01 -6.83 -2.07
C ARG A 52 -6.17 -5.40 -2.54
N GLU A 53 -7.37 -5.10 -3.01
CA GLU A 53 -7.75 -3.80 -3.52
C GLU A 53 -9.01 -3.32 -2.80
N CYS A 54 -9.10 -2.03 -2.54
CA CYS A 54 -10.31 -1.38 -2.08
C CYS A 54 -10.80 -0.44 -3.20
N GLU A 55 -11.99 -0.67 -3.72
CA GLU A 55 -12.61 0.18 -4.73
C GLU A 55 -13.47 1.28 -4.10
N ASP A 56 -13.74 2.31 -4.88
CA ASP A 56 -14.71 3.38 -4.58
C ASP A 56 -14.37 4.24 -3.35
N ILE A 57 -13.07 4.43 -3.09
CA ILE A 57 -12.55 5.38 -2.10
C ILE A 57 -11.62 6.41 -2.73
N ASN A 58 -11.57 7.60 -2.16
CA ASN A 58 -10.73 8.70 -2.65
C ASN A 58 -9.28 8.63 -2.13
N LEU A 59 -8.42 9.53 -2.63
CA LEU A 59 -7.01 9.63 -2.25
C LEU A 59 -6.79 9.74 -0.72
N ILE A 60 -7.59 10.56 -0.04
CA ILE A 60 -7.42 10.81 1.40
C ILE A 60 -7.73 9.54 2.19
N GLN A 61 -8.83 8.87 1.84
CA GLN A 61 -9.22 7.59 2.45
C GLN A 61 -8.16 6.51 2.20
N CYS A 62 -7.69 6.38 0.96
CA CYS A 62 -6.68 5.39 0.59
C CYS A 62 -5.35 5.61 1.32
N ALA A 63 -4.88 6.86 1.39
CA ALA A 63 -3.68 7.22 2.15
C ALA A 63 -3.86 6.93 3.65
N GLY A 64 -5.04 7.23 4.20
CA GLY A 64 -5.36 6.98 5.61
C GLY A 64 -5.30 5.50 6.01
N ILE A 65 -5.50 4.58 5.07
CA ILE A 65 -5.43 3.13 5.30
C ILE A 65 -4.09 2.50 4.85
N ASN A 66 -3.11 3.33 4.49
CA ASN A 66 -1.77 2.96 4.01
C ASN A 66 -1.76 2.19 2.68
N GLY A 67 -2.65 2.56 1.75
CA GLY A 67 -2.67 2.00 0.40
C GLY A 67 -2.08 2.96 -0.64
N LEU A 68 -1.94 2.45 -1.87
CA LEU A 68 -1.49 3.19 -3.05
C LEU A 68 -2.70 3.55 -3.90
N TYR A 69 -2.95 4.84 -4.07
CA TYR A 69 -4.14 5.31 -4.78
C TYR A 69 -3.93 5.33 -6.29
N SER A 70 -4.83 4.65 -7.00
CA SER A 70 -4.99 4.72 -8.45
C SER A 70 -6.30 5.46 -8.77
N PHE A 71 -6.17 6.66 -9.34
CA PHE A 71 -7.32 7.51 -9.66
C PHE A 71 -8.14 6.99 -10.86
N CYS A 72 -7.53 6.17 -11.72
CA CYS A 72 -8.17 5.55 -12.87
C CYS A 72 -7.52 4.19 -13.16
N ALA A 73 -7.98 3.17 -12.44
CA ALA A 73 -7.70 1.79 -12.80
C ALA A 73 -8.74 1.30 -13.80
N SER A 74 -8.32 0.40 -14.71
CA SER A 74 -9.26 -0.29 -15.59
C SER A 74 -10.15 -1.22 -14.75
N PRO A 75 -11.47 -1.26 -14.97
CA PRO A 75 -12.35 -2.26 -14.38
C PRO A 75 -12.02 -3.68 -14.85
N CYS A 76 -11.23 -3.80 -15.92
CA CYS A 76 -10.85 -5.08 -16.55
C CYS A 76 -9.44 -5.52 -16.18
N ARG A 77 -8.80 -4.87 -15.21
CA ARG A 77 -7.42 -5.17 -14.78
C ARG A 77 -7.20 -6.62 -14.31
N HIS A 78 -8.27 -7.33 -13.99
CA HIS A 78 -8.29 -8.74 -13.56
C HIS A 78 -8.79 -9.71 -14.64
N TYR A 79 -8.78 -9.31 -15.92
CA TYR A 79 -9.37 -10.09 -17.02
C TYR A 79 -8.80 -11.51 -17.15
N LYS A 80 -7.51 -11.70 -16.83
CA LYS A 80 -6.82 -12.99 -16.90
C LYS A 80 -7.32 -13.95 -15.81
N GLU A 81 -7.64 -13.42 -14.63
CA GLU A 81 -8.07 -14.15 -13.45
C GLU A 81 -9.59 -14.39 -13.39
N GLU A 82 -10.37 -13.64 -14.18
CA GLU A 82 -11.85 -13.65 -14.15
C GLU A 82 -12.48 -14.15 -15.46
N SER A 83 -11.70 -14.31 -16.54
CA SER A 83 -12.20 -14.72 -17.87
C SER A 83 -13.34 -13.83 -18.41
N ILE A 84 -13.28 -12.52 -18.15
CA ILE A 84 -14.33 -11.53 -18.46
C ILE A 84 -14.06 -10.69 -19.73
N ALA A 85 -13.28 -11.22 -20.69
CA ALA A 85 -12.80 -10.45 -21.85
C ALA A 85 -13.92 -9.71 -22.63
N ASP A 86 -15.13 -10.28 -22.67
CA ASP A 86 -16.25 -9.77 -23.45
C ASP A 86 -17.13 -8.73 -22.72
N ARG A 87 -16.84 -8.40 -21.44
CA ARG A 87 -17.63 -7.47 -20.59
C ARG A 87 -16.84 -6.28 -20.06
N CYS A 88 -15.83 -5.86 -20.82
CA CYS A 88 -14.95 -4.77 -20.41
C CYS A 88 -15.51 -3.40 -20.83
N GLU A 89 -16.00 -2.61 -19.88
CA GLU A 89 -16.37 -1.21 -20.11
C GLU A 89 -15.14 -0.29 -19.94
N PHE A 90 -14.95 0.66 -20.85
CA PHE A 90 -13.92 1.70 -20.73
C PHE A 90 -14.36 2.80 -19.76
N LYS A 91 -14.31 2.52 -18.45
CA LYS A 91 -14.53 3.49 -17.37
C LYS A 91 -13.32 3.55 -16.45
N CYS A 92 -13.16 4.67 -15.75
CA CYS A 92 -12.18 4.79 -14.66
C CYS A 92 -12.81 4.31 -13.36
N THR A 93 -12.15 3.37 -12.68
CA THR A 93 -12.47 2.98 -11.31
C THR A 93 -11.40 3.51 -10.36
N GLN A 94 -11.83 4.12 -9.26
CA GLN A 94 -10.91 4.53 -8.18
C GLN A 94 -10.55 3.31 -7.36
N VAL A 95 -9.25 3.05 -7.21
CA VAL A 95 -8.75 1.84 -6.55
C VAL A 95 -7.64 2.21 -5.58
N CYS A 96 -7.66 1.57 -4.42
CA CYS A 96 -6.58 1.62 -3.44
C CYS A 96 -5.92 0.25 -3.36
N GLU A 97 -4.66 0.17 -3.78
CA GLU A 97 -3.90 -1.07 -3.90
C GLU A 97 -3.00 -1.28 -2.67
N PHE A 98 -2.82 -2.53 -2.25
CA PHE A 98 -1.96 -2.90 -1.13
C PHE A 98 -0.87 -3.87 -1.55
N ILE A 99 0.30 -3.77 -0.90
CA ILE A 99 1.44 -4.62 -1.22
C ILE A 99 1.08 -6.09 -0.96
N ARG A 100 1.20 -6.89 -2.02
CA ARG A 100 1.12 -8.35 -1.97
C ARG A 100 2.53 -8.91 -1.98
N PHE A 101 3.00 -9.37 -0.83
CA PHE A 101 4.11 -10.33 -0.85
C PHE A 101 3.60 -11.60 -1.54
N SER A 102 4.21 -11.94 -2.66
CA SER A 102 3.78 -13.05 -3.52
C SER A 102 3.49 -14.29 -2.69
N LYS A 103 2.27 -14.81 -2.79
CA LYS A 103 2.01 -16.22 -2.47
C LYS A 103 2.46 -16.99 -3.69
N LYS A 104 3.50 -17.83 -3.53
CA LYS A 104 3.67 -19.01 -4.38
C LYS A 104 2.34 -19.75 -4.50
#